data_AF-A0A4U0WY40-F1
#
_entry.id   AF-A0A4U0WY40-F1
#
_cell.length_a   1.000
_cell.length_b   1.000
_cell.length_c   1.000
_cell.angle_alpha   90.00
_cell.angle_beta   90.00
_cell.angle_gamma   90.00
#
_symmetry.space_group_name_H-M   'P 1'
#
loop_
_entity.id
_entity.type
_entity.pdbx_description
1 polymer ?
#
loop_
_entity_poly.entity_id
_entity_poly.type
_entity_poly.pdbx_seq_one_letter_code
_entity_poly.pdbx_strand_id
1 'polypeptide(L)'
;MQSDTDYARQTKISLFWMVYWFDTSFSVRLGHAPIIRDYDITVPRLSYCSSIMPSAFLVAFNYSTTLSSLQCKVVEQLYSPLALRQSVEERRKRASRLVVALGEAWDERDRAAASVAEELEYGGIQLLFKESDAVMHHSTIALVQHATMSAANADSPALASARRALRLNVDAWKTHKHLPDFIWSGHCHWTLLKAPITPFTVTFCHIIAHPFTADTDLSLLAEFVATLKDLRRFSDGMVKLYRLCDVFCKVATLYIQAKVNEAGQRGELQYRDTPLPNWIGQPAVNDIDGYLSTIGFAPPPGSLNGGPGIFGSNEDFDASFLNDWYEGNNSLMGFLEQDLTFPGEFDYGYMPVP
;
A
#
# COMPACT_ATOMS: atom_id res chain seq x y z
N MET A 1 -36.27 4.72 9.48
CA MET A 1 -36.58 4.67 8.03
C MET A 1 -37.88 3.90 7.70
N GLN A 2 -38.73 3.55 8.68
CA GLN A 2 -39.92 2.71 8.41
C GLN A 2 -41.03 3.43 7.61
N SER A 3 -41.08 4.76 7.67
CA SER A 3 -42.02 5.60 6.93
C SER A 3 -41.47 6.16 5.62
N ASP A 4 -40.22 5.82 5.27
CA ASP A 4 -39.57 6.33 4.06
C ASP A 4 -40.07 5.57 2.83
N THR A 5 -40.18 6.27 1.69
CA THR A 5 -40.32 5.59 0.39
C THR A 5 -39.08 4.74 0.12
N ASP A 6 -39.18 3.73 -0.74
CA ASP A 6 -38.04 2.86 -1.06
C ASP A 6 -36.84 3.67 -1.59
N TYR A 7 -37.09 4.67 -2.43
CA TYR A 7 -36.06 5.59 -2.94
C TYR A 7 -35.39 6.40 -1.81
N ALA A 8 -36.19 7.00 -0.91
CA ALA A 8 -35.65 7.78 0.20
C ALA A 8 -34.86 6.89 1.18
N ARG A 9 -35.33 5.66 1.43
CA ARG A 9 -34.63 4.68 2.25
C ARG A 9 -33.29 4.29 1.64
N GLN A 10 -33.25 3.93 0.36
CA GLN A 10 -32.00 3.57 -0.33
C GLN A 10 -31.02 4.75 -0.34
N THR A 11 -31.50 5.98 -0.59
CA THR A 11 -30.66 7.19 -0.55
C THR A 11 -30.00 7.39 0.81
N LYS A 12 -30.76 7.26 1.91
CA LYS A 12 -30.23 7.37 3.27
C LYS A 12 -29.20 6.29 3.59
N ILE A 13 -29.44 5.05 3.14
CA ILE A 13 -28.47 3.95 3.28
C ILE A 13 -27.18 4.26 2.53
N SER A 14 -27.28 4.73 1.27
CA SER A 14 -26.11 5.11 0.47
C SER A 14 -25.29 6.22 1.12
N LEU A 15 -25.96 7.27 1.60
CA LEU A 15 -25.31 8.37 2.31
C LEU A 15 -24.60 7.89 3.58
N PHE A 16 -25.25 7.04 4.38
CA PHE A 16 -24.63 6.47 5.57
C PHE A 16 -23.32 5.74 5.23
N TRP A 17 -23.35 4.83 4.25
CA TRP A 17 -22.17 4.06 3.88
C TRP A 17 -21.08 4.91 3.23
N MET A 18 -21.43 5.99 2.54
CA MET A 18 -20.47 6.96 2.01
C MET A 18 -19.75 7.70 3.13
N VAL A 19 -20.48 8.19 4.13
CA VAL A 19 -19.90 8.84 5.31
C VAL A 19 -19.03 7.86 6.09
N TYR A 20 -19.50 6.64 6.31
CA TYR A 20 -18.74 5.58 6.98
C TYR A 20 -17.44 5.24 6.24
N TRP A 21 -17.51 5.10 4.90
CA TRP A 21 -16.34 4.81 4.08
C TRP A 21 -15.31 5.93 4.16
N PHE A 22 -15.75 7.20 4.13
CA PHE A 22 -14.84 8.34 4.32
C PHE A 22 -14.21 8.35 5.70
N ASP A 23 -15.02 8.24 6.77
CA ASP A 23 -14.55 8.22 8.15
C ASP A 23 -13.46 7.14 8.35
N THR A 24 -13.75 5.89 7.96
CA THR A 24 -12.80 4.78 8.09
C THR A 24 -11.58 4.92 7.18
N SER A 25 -11.76 5.36 5.94
CA SER A 25 -10.65 5.50 4.98
C SER A 25 -9.69 6.62 5.35
N PHE A 26 -10.17 7.73 5.92
CA PHE A 26 -9.32 8.83 6.37
C PHE A 26 -8.72 8.57 7.74
N SER A 27 -9.45 7.93 8.66
CA SER A 27 -8.94 7.57 9.99
C SER A 27 -7.62 6.80 9.96
N VAL A 28 -7.54 5.79 9.08
CA VAL A 28 -6.31 4.99 8.90
C VAL A 28 -5.14 5.86 8.41
N ARG A 29 -5.42 6.81 7.51
CA ARG A 29 -4.38 7.68 6.92
C ARG A 29 -3.92 8.78 7.87
N LEU A 30 -4.85 9.34 8.63
CA LEU A 30 -4.62 10.44 9.57
C LEU A 30 -4.18 9.96 10.96
N GLY A 31 -4.04 8.64 11.16
CA GLY A 31 -3.59 8.06 12.42
C GLY A 31 -4.57 8.23 13.59
N HIS A 32 -5.86 8.43 13.33
CA HIS A 32 -6.89 8.52 14.36
C HIS A 32 -7.87 7.35 14.29
N ALA A 33 -8.66 7.15 15.35
CA ALA A 33 -9.72 6.15 15.35
C ALA A 33 -10.95 6.67 14.55
N PRO A 34 -11.68 5.79 13.86
CA PRO A 34 -12.94 6.16 13.23
C PRO A 34 -13.98 6.61 14.26
N ILE A 35 -14.78 7.59 13.85
CA ILE A 35 -15.86 8.16 14.65
C ILE A 35 -17.03 7.17 14.71
N ILE A 36 -17.40 6.58 13.57
CA ILE A 36 -18.49 5.62 13.47
C ILE A 36 -17.96 4.23 13.79
N ARG A 37 -18.47 3.64 14.88
CA ARG A 37 -18.02 2.34 15.37
C ARG A 37 -18.87 1.22 14.79
N ASP A 38 -18.22 0.15 14.35
CA ASP A 38 -18.89 -1.01 13.72
C ASP A 38 -20.03 -1.59 14.57
N TYR A 39 -19.89 -1.60 15.90
CA TYR A 39 -20.90 -2.13 16.83
C TYR A 39 -22.12 -1.22 17.01
N ASP A 40 -22.06 0.04 16.56
CA ASP A 40 -23.18 0.98 16.57
C ASP A 40 -23.98 0.96 15.26
N ILE A 41 -23.52 0.21 14.25
CA ILE A 41 -24.12 0.19 12.92
C ILE A 41 -25.30 -0.79 12.88
N THR A 42 -26.50 -0.23 12.70
CA THR A 42 -27.73 -1.00 12.42
C THR A 42 -28.20 -0.86 10.98
N VAL A 43 -27.48 -0.10 10.16
CA VAL A 43 -27.82 0.16 8.76
C VAL A 43 -27.44 -1.05 7.90
N PRO A 44 -28.35 -1.61 7.08
CA PRO A 44 -28.04 -2.75 6.22
C PRO A 44 -27.08 -2.34 5.09
N ARG A 45 -26.34 -3.32 4.55
CA ARG A 45 -25.50 -3.14 3.35
C ARG A 45 -26.34 -2.74 2.14
N LEU A 46 -25.71 -2.07 1.18
CA LEU A 46 -26.38 -1.67 -0.06
C LEU A 46 -26.76 -2.91 -0.87
N SER A 47 -28.03 -2.94 -1.30
CA SER A 47 -28.55 -4.02 -2.15
C SER A 47 -28.10 -3.80 -3.59
N TYR A 48 -27.68 -4.89 -4.25
CA TYR A 48 -27.24 -4.89 -5.65
C TYR A 48 -28.37 -4.59 -6.66
N CYS A 49 -29.63 -4.54 -6.21
CA CYS A 49 -30.81 -4.16 -7.00
C CYS A 49 -31.22 -2.68 -6.78
N SER A 50 -30.29 -1.82 -6.35
CA SER A 50 -30.59 -0.41 -6.11
C SER A 50 -30.73 0.36 -7.42
N SER A 51 -31.83 1.10 -7.60
CA SER A 51 -32.01 2.00 -8.74
C SER A 51 -31.17 3.30 -8.65
N ILE A 52 -30.42 3.47 -7.56
CA ILE A 52 -29.65 4.70 -7.28
C ILE A 52 -28.24 4.64 -7.87
N MET A 53 -27.65 3.45 -7.97
CA MET A 53 -26.26 3.28 -8.39
C MET A 53 -26.11 2.04 -9.28
N PRO A 54 -25.24 2.09 -10.30
CA PRO A 54 -24.95 0.94 -11.14
C PRO A 54 -24.43 -0.25 -10.33
N SER A 55 -24.76 -1.47 -10.76
CA SER A 55 -24.45 -2.68 -10.02
C SER A 55 -22.94 -2.90 -9.86
N ALA A 56 -22.14 -2.58 -10.87
CA ALA A 56 -20.68 -2.68 -10.78
C ALA A 56 -20.08 -1.74 -9.72
N PHE A 57 -20.65 -0.53 -9.57
CA PHE A 57 -20.24 0.40 -8.52
C PHE A 57 -20.64 -0.12 -7.15
N LEU A 58 -21.84 -0.69 -7.00
CA LEU A 58 -22.30 -1.27 -5.74
C LEU A 58 -21.38 -2.40 -5.25
N VAL A 59 -20.91 -3.26 -6.15
CA VAL A 59 -19.93 -4.31 -5.83
C VAL A 59 -18.62 -3.71 -5.29
N ALA A 60 -18.02 -2.79 -6.05
CA ALA A 60 -16.76 -2.14 -5.65
C ALA A 60 -16.92 -1.34 -4.34
N PHE A 61 -18.05 -0.69 -4.14
CA PHE A 61 -18.31 0.16 -2.98
C PHE A 61 -18.61 -0.66 -1.71
N ASN A 62 -19.39 -1.74 -1.81
CA ASN A 62 -19.59 -2.68 -0.70
C ASN A 62 -18.26 -3.35 -0.29
N TYR A 63 -17.42 -3.70 -1.26
CA TYR A 63 -16.08 -4.19 -0.97
C TYR A 63 -15.22 -3.12 -0.28
N SER A 64 -15.19 -1.90 -0.82
CA SER A 64 -14.40 -0.78 -0.29
C SER A 64 -14.75 -0.42 1.15
N THR A 65 -16.04 -0.41 1.50
CA THR A 65 -16.51 -0.16 2.87
C THR A 65 -16.12 -1.30 3.84
N THR A 66 -16.13 -2.54 3.36
CA THR A 66 -15.66 -3.70 4.15
C THR A 66 -14.15 -3.65 4.34
N LEU A 67 -13.41 -3.34 3.29
CA LEU A 67 -11.97 -3.22 3.33
C LEU A 67 -11.51 -2.08 4.24
N SER A 68 -12.15 -0.91 4.20
CA SER A 68 -11.78 0.22 5.07
C SER A 68 -12.01 -0.08 6.56
N SER A 69 -13.09 -0.81 6.90
CA SER A 69 -13.31 -1.36 8.25
C SER A 69 -12.18 -2.29 8.67
N LEU A 70 -11.80 -3.23 7.80
CA LEU A 70 -10.70 -4.16 8.06
C LEU A 70 -9.38 -3.42 8.23
N GLN A 71 -9.09 -2.41 7.41
CA GLN A 71 -7.90 -1.56 7.55
C GLN A 71 -7.85 -0.85 8.92
N CYS A 72 -8.99 -0.34 9.42
CA CYS A 72 -9.05 0.21 10.78
C CYS A 72 -8.68 -0.83 11.85
N LYS A 73 -9.20 -2.06 11.71
CA LYS A 73 -8.86 -3.18 12.62
C LYS A 73 -7.40 -3.60 12.51
N VAL A 74 -6.80 -3.53 11.33
CA VAL A 74 -5.36 -3.77 11.14
C VAL A 74 -4.55 -2.78 11.98
N VAL A 75 -4.84 -1.48 11.86
CA VAL A 75 -4.16 -0.44 12.66
C VAL A 75 -4.39 -0.68 14.16
N GLU A 76 -5.64 -0.84 14.58
CA GLU A 76 -5.99 -1.04 15.99
C GLU A 76 -5.32 -2.29 16.59
N GLN A 77 -5.35 -3.42 15.89
CA GLN A 77 -4.97 -4.71 16.45
C GLN A 77 -3.49 -5.07 16.29
N LEU A 78 -2.79 -4.44 15.34
CA LEU A 78 -1.41 -4.77 15.00
C LEU A 78 -0.41 -3.63 15.19
N TYR A 79 -0.86 -2.37 15.12
CA TYR A 79 0.01 -1.19 15.10
C TYR A 79 -0.25 -0.19 16.23
N SER A 80 -1.42 -0.23 16.87
CA SER A 80 -1.70 0.68 17.99
C SER A 80 -0.74 0.48 19.17
N PRO A 81 -0.51 1.50 20.02
CA PRO A 81 0.31 1.35 21.22
C PRO A 81 -0.13 0.20 22.13
N LEU A 82 -1.44 -0.08 22.18
CA LEU A 82 -1.97 -1.21 22.95
C LEU A 82 -1.63 -2.55 22.29
N ALA A 83 -1.69 -2.63 20.96
CA ALA A 83 -1.29 -3.81 20.20
C ALA A 83 0.20 -4.10 20.34
N LEU A 84 1.05 -3.07 20.30
CA LEU A 84 2.50 -3.19 20.45
C LEU A 84 2.94 -3.67 21.83
N ARG A 85 2.11 -3.45 22.86
CA ARG A 85 2.33 -4.00 24.22
C ARG A 85 1.95 -5.48 24.34
N GLN A 86 1.28 -6.06 23.35
CA GLN A 86 0.95 -7.49 23.35
C GLN A 86 2.15 -8.33 22.92
N SER A 87 2.15 -9.61 23.25
CA SER A 87 3.16 -10.54 22.76
C SER A 87 3.13 -10.65 21.24
N VAL A 88 4.30 -10.98 20.66
CA VAL A 88 4.42 -11.25 19.22
C VAL A 88 3.46 -12.37 18.79
N GLU A 89 3.24 -13.37 19.64
CA GLU A 89 2.31 -14.48 19.36
C GLU A 89 0.85 -14.03 19.27
N GLU A 90 0.39 -13.16 20.18
CA GLU A 90 -0.97 -12.62 20.10
C GLU A 90 -1.15 -11.72 18.88
N ARG A 91 -0.14 -10.92 18.53
CA ARG A 91 -0.15 -10.12 17.29
C ARG A 91 -0.19 -11.00 16.04
N ARG A 92 0.58 -12.10 16.01
CA ARG A 92 0.56 -13.09 14.93
C ARG A 92 -0.82 -13.73 14.78
N LYS A 93 -1.45 -14.15 15.89
CA LYS A 93 -2.80 -14.71 15.89
C LYS A 93 -3.86 -13.71 15.39
N ARG A 94 -3.75 -12.43 15.77
CA ARG A 94 -4.61 -11.36 15.24
C ARG A 94 -4.41 -11.16 13.74
N ALA A 95 -3.16 -11.10 13.29
CA ALA A 95 -2.83 -10.97 11.87
C ALA A 95 -3.39 -12.12 11.03
N SER A 96 -3.24 -13.37 11.48
CA SER A 96 -3.81 -14.53 10.78
C SER A 96 -5.33 -14.42 10.62
N ARG A 97 -6.05 -13.98 11.65
CA ARG A 97 -7.51 -13.74 11.57
C ARG A 97 -7.85 -12.63 10.59
N LEU A 98 -7.05 -11.56 10.54
CA LEU A 98 -7.25 -10.45 9.60
C LEU A 98 -7.00 -10.88 8.15
N VAL A 99 -5.99 -11.71 7.88
CA VAL A 99 -5.75 -12.27 6.54
C VAL A 99 -6.93 -13.12 6.08
N VAL A 100 -7.49 -13.97 6.96
CA VAL A 100 -8.68 -14.76 6.64
C VAL A 100 -9.87 -13.85 6.32
N ALA A 101 -10.15 -12.85 7.16
CA ALA A 101 -11.25 -11.92 6.93
C ALA A 101 -11.09 -11.10 5.63
N LEU A 102 -9.86 -10.72 5.27
CA LEU A 102 -9.57 -10.08 3.99
C LEU A 102 -9.87 -11.01 2.81
N GLY A 103 -9.50 -12.28 2.91
CA GLY A 103 -9.82 -13.30 1.90
C GLY A 103 -11.32 -13.52 1.74
N GLU A 104 -12.05 -13.67 2.84
CA GLU A 104 -13.51 -13.81 2.83
C GLU A 104 -14.20 -12.60 2.17
N ALA A 105 -13.72 -11.38 2.45
CA ALA A 105 -14.22 -10.17 1.82
C ALA A 105 -13.93 -10.12 0.31
N TRP A 106 -12.76 -10.63 -0.12
CA TRP A 106 -12.42 -10.76 -1.53
C TRP A 106 -13.31 -11.76 -2.26
N ASP A 107 -13.51 -12.93 -1.66
CA ASP A 107 -14.37 -13.98 -2.22
C ASP A 107 -15.83 -13.52 -2.33
N GLU A 108 -16.32 -12.77 -1.34
CA GLU A 108 -17.67 -12.17 -1.39
C GLU A 108 -17.79 -11.14 -2.50
N ARG A 109 -16.76 -10.32 -2.71
CA ARG A 109 -16.71 -9.36 -3.82
C ARG A 109 -16.76 -10.07 -5.18
N ASP A 110 -16.03 -11.16 -5.35
CA ASP A 110 -16.02 -11.93 -6.60
C ASP A 110 -17.36 -12.67 -6.83
N ARG A 111 -17.99 -13.21 -5.77
CA ARG A 111 -19.35 -13.75 -5.85
C ARG A 111 -20.36 -12.67 -6.24
N ALA A 112 -20.27 -11.49 -5.63
CA ALA A 112 -21.16 -10.37 -5.95
C ALA A 112 -20.96 -9.91 -7.41
N ALA A 113 -19.72 -9.76 -7.86
CA ALA A 113 -19.39 -9.42 -9.26
C ALA A 113 -19.96 -10.42 -10.26
N ALA A 114 -19.98 -11.72 -9.94
CA ALA A 114 -20.55 -12.76 -10.80
C ALA A 114 -22.08 -12.76 -10.86
N SER A 115 -22.75 -12.11 -9.91
CA SER A 115 -24.22 -12.07 -9.82
C SER A 115 -24.85 -10.81 -10.41
N VAL A 116 -24.05 -9.81 -10.77
CA VAL A 116 -24.52 -8.56 -11.38
C VAL A 116 -24.37 -8.61 -12.90
N ALA A 117 -25.31 -7.95 -13.61
CA ALA A 117 -25.21 -7.82 -15.05
C ALA A 117 -24.04 -6.91 -15.45
N GLU A 118 -23.43 -7.19 -16.60
CA GLU A 118 -22.40 -6.31 -17.15
C GLU A 118 -23.06 -5.04 -17.71
N GLU A 119 -23.01 -3.98 -16.93
CA GLU A 119 -23.52 -2.66 -17.32
C GLU A 119 -22.36 -1.83 -17.89
N LEU A 120 -22.46 -1.45 -19.17
CA LEU A 120 -21.54 -0.52 -19.83
C LEU A 120 -22.00 0.95 -19.76
N GLU A 121 -23.16 1.22 -19.13
CA GLU A 121 -23.89 2.49 -19.22
C GLU A 121 -23.14 3.72 -18.65
N TYR A 122 -22.19 3.55 -17.73
CA TYR A 122 -21.53 4.66 -17.03
C TYR A 122 -20.16 5.05 -17.62
N GLY A 123 -20.09 5.09 -18.96
CA GLY A 123 -18.90 5.57 -19.68
C GLY A 123 -17.63 4.72 -19.45
N GLY A 124 -17.76 3.53 -18.85
CA GLY A 124 -16.64 2.66 -18.53
C GLY A 124 -15.90 3.00 -17.24
N ILE A 125 -16.42 3.87 -16.35
CA ILE A 125 -15.76 4.17 -15.07
C ILE A 125 -15.44 2.92 -14.22
N GLN A 126 -16.23 1.87 -14.39
CA GLN A 126 -16.11 0.57 -13.76
C GLN A 126 -14.95 -0.29 -14.28
N LEU A 127 -14.33 0.07 -15.42
CA LEU A 127 -13.32 -0.75 -16.12
C LEU A 127 -12.05 -1.00 -15.32
N LEU A 128 -11.76 -0.20 -14.29
CA LEU A 128 -10.62 -0.41 -13.39
C LEU A 128 -11.01 -0.82 -11.96
N PHE A 129 -12.30 -1.00 -11.65
CA PHE A 129 -12.72 -1.28 -10.27
C PHE A 129 -12.12 -2.58 -9.73
N LYS A 130 -12.02 -3.63 -10.56
CA LYS A 130 -11.44 -4.90 -10.11
C LYS A 130 -9.94 -4.78 -9.84
N GLU A 131 -9.21 -4.09 -10.71
CA GLU A 131 -7.78 -3.82 -10.60
C GLU A 131 -7.51 -2.95 -9.36
N SER A 132 -8.32 -1.90 -9.16
CA SER A 132 -8.32 -1.05 -7.97
C SER A 132 -8.53 -1.85 -6.68
N ASP A 133 -9.57 -2.68 -6.64
CA ASP A 133 -9.87 -3.54 -5.50
C ASP A 133 -8.68 -4.47 -5.21
N ALA A 134 -8.12 -5.11 -6.25
CA ALA A 134 -7.02 -6.07 -6.12
C ALA A 134 -5.74 -5.42 -5.58
N VAL A 135 -5.41 -4.21 -6.05
CA VAL A 135 -4.29 -3.42 -5.54
C VAL A 135 -4.49 -3.13 -4.05
N MET A 136 -5.66 -2.63 -3.66
CA MET A 136 -5.96 -2.30 -2.26
C MET A 136 -5.95 -3.55 -1.37
N HIS A 137 -6.48 -4.67 -1.85
CA HIS A 137 -6.51 -5.96 -1.17
C HIS A 137 -5.11 -6.46 -0.84
N HIS A 138 -4.27 -6.63 -1.86
CA HIS A 138 -2.91 -7.15 -1.67
C HIS A 138 -2.01 -6.17 -0.91
N SER A 139 -2.22 -4.86 -1.06
CA SER A 139 -1.51 -3.86 -0.26
C SER A 139 -1.86 -3.98 1.23
N THR A 140 -3.12 -4.28 1.54
CA THR A 140 -3.56 -4.49 2.93
C THR A 140 -3.08 -5.83 3.49
N ILE A 141 -3.05 -6.90 2.69
CA ILE A 141 -2.45 -8.18 3.11
C ILE A 141 -0.95 -8.00 3.39
N ALA A 142 -0.23 -7.29 2.52
CA ALA A 142 1.18 -6.99 2.73
C ALA A 142 1.40 -6.24 4.04
N LEU A 143 0.56 -5.24 4.35
CA LEU A 143 0.57 -4.53 5.64
C LEU A 143 0.38 -5.50 6.81
N VAL A 144 -0.65 -6.35 6.78
CA VAL A 144 -0.93 -7.32 7.86
C VAL A 144 0.23 -8.29 8.09
N GLN A 145 0.76 -8.86 7.01
CA GLN A 145 1.86 -9.82 7.08
C GLN A 145 3.17 -9.17 7.50
N HIS A 146 3.40 -7.91 7.14
CA HIS A 146 4.58 -7.17 7.56
C HIS A 146 4.59 -6.91 9.07
N ALA A 147 3.41 -6.78 9.70
CA ALA A 147 3.30 -6.60 11.14
C ALA A 147 3.83 -7.78 11.96
N THR A 148 3.96 -8.98 11.36
CA THR A 148 4.32 -10.21 12.06
C THR A 148 5.73 -10.70 11.76
N MET A 149 6.27 -10.38 10.59
CA MET A 149 7.60 -10.79 10.15
C MET A 149 8.26 -9.69 9.31
N SER A 150 9.51 -9.37 9.68
CA SER A 150 10.32 -8.38 8.95
C SER A 150 10.48 -8.77 7.48
N ALA A 151 10.50 -7.76 6.61
CA ALA A 151 10.78 -7.92 5.18
C ALA A 151 12.23 -8.34 4.89
N ALA A 152 13.14 -8.19 5.86
CA ALA A 152 14.51 -8.69 5.78
C ALA A 152 14.57 -10.23 5.86
N ASN A 153 13.51 -10.89 6.35
CA ASN A 153 13.41 -12.33 6.33
C ASN A 153 12.91 -12.81 4.95
N ALA A 154 13.70 -13.63 4.26
CA ALA A 154 13.35 -14.18 2.95
C ALA A 154 12.06 -15.01 2.96
N ASP A 155 11.70 -15.60 4.10
CA ASP A 155 10.47 -16.37 4.28
C ASP A 155 9.24 -15.50 4.64
N SER A 156 9.41 -14.16 4.68
CA SER A 156 8.32 -13.26 5.03
C SER A 156 7.20 -13.31 3.98
N PRO A 157 5.96 -13.69 4.36
CA PRO A 157 4.86 -13.75 3.41
C PRO A 157 4.47 -12.35 2.89
N ALA A 158 4.86 -11.29 3.61
CA ALA A 158 4.62 -9.90 3.24
C ALA A 158 5.24 -9.55 1.87
N LEU A 159 6.40 -10.12 1.55
CA LEU A 159 7.11 -9.84 0.30
C LEU A 159 6.34 -10.35 -0.92
N ALA A 160 5.73 -11.53 -0.84
CA ALA A 160 4.93 -12.08 -1.93
C ALA A 160 3.69 -11.19 -2.21
N SER A 161 3.00 -10.77 -1.16
CA SER A 161 1.84 -9.87 -1.24
C SER A 161 2.24 -8.48 -1.74
N ALA A 162 3.38 -7.95 -1.28
CA ALA A 162 3.96 -6.69 -1.73
C ALA A 162 4.25 -6.71 -3.24
N ARG A 163 4.98 -7.73 -3.71
CA ARG A 163 5.26 -7.95 -5.13
C ARG A 163 3.97 -8.02 -5.94
N ARG A 164 2.95 -8.72 -5.43
CA ARG A 164 1.66 -8.84 -6.11
C ARG A 164 0.95 -7.50 -6.25
N ALA A 165 0.89 -6.69 -5.20
CA ALA A 165 0.28 -5.36 -5.24
C ALA A 165 0.99 -4.42 -6.24
N LEU A 166 2.34 -4.40 -6.25
CA LEU A 166 3.12 -3.59 -7.19
C LEU A 166 2.90 -4.05 -8.65
N ARG A 167 2.94 -5.35 -8.91
CA ARG A 167 2.70 -5.91 -10.25
C ARG A 167 1.30 -5.57 -10.77
N LEU A 168 0.28 -5.69 -9.93
CA LEU A 168 -1.09 -5.36 -10.34
C LEU A 168 -1.23 -3.91 -10.83
N ASN A 169 -0.53 -2.96 -10.21
CA ASN A 169 -0.51 -1.57 -10.67
C ASN A 169 0.21 -1.42 -12.03
N VAL A 170 1.38 -2.04 -12.17
CA VAL A 170 2.16 -2.02 -13.41
C VAL A 170 1.36 -2.67 -14.56
N ASP A 171 0.75 -3.81 -14.31
CA ASP A 171 -0.02 -4.58 -15.28
C ASP A 171 -1.31 -3.84 -15.66
N ALA A 172 -1.99 -3.21 -14.70
CA ALA A 172 -3.16 -2.37 -14.97
C ALA A 172 -2.79 -1.22 -15.89
N TRP A 173 -1.68 -0.51 -15.64
CA TRP A 173 -1.22 0.56 -16.52
C TRP A 173 -0.86 0.03 -17.90
N LYS A 174 -0.06 -1.03 -18.00
CA LYS A 174 0.34 -1.63 -19.30
C LYS A 174 -0.86 -2.04 -20.15
N THR A 175 -1.87 -2.65 -19.52
CA THR A 175 -3.05 -3.19 -20.21
C THR A 175 -4.06 -2.09 -20.56
N HIS A 176 -4.26 -1.13 -19.65
CA HIS A 176 -5.37 -0.18 -19.70
C HIS A 176 -4.94 1.28 -19.89
N LYS A 177 -3.68 1.59 -20.23
CA LYS A 177 -3.20 2.97 -20.50
C LYS A 177 -3.99 3.73 -21.57
N HIS A 178 -4.71 3.00 -22.43
CA HIS A 178 -5.55 3.57 -23.49
C HIS A 178 -6.89 4.10 -22.98
N LEU A 179 -7.29 3.74 -21.74
CA LEU A 179 -8.52 4.20 -21.14
C LEU A 179 -8.49 5.73 -20.93
N PRO A 180 -9.66 6.40 -21.01
CA PRO A 180 -9.77 7.83 -20.78
C PRO A 180 -9.16 8.33 -19.47
N ASP A 181 -8.63 9.55 -19.50
CA ASP A 181 -7.97 10.19 -18.36
C ASP A 181 -8.86 10.30 -17.11
N PHE A 182 -10.19 10.39 -17.25
CA PHE A 182 -11.10 10.44 -16.09
C PHE A 182 -11.13 9.10 -15.32
N ILE A 183 -10.95 7.96 -16.00
CA ILE A 183 -10.88 6.64 -15.34
C ILE A 183 -9.58 6.54 -14.55
N TRP A 184 -8.46 6.93 -15.16
CA TRP A 184 -7.16 6.94 -14.50
C TRP A 184 -7.08 7.95 -13.36
N SER A 185 -7.74 9.10 -13.49
CA SER A 185 -7.89 10.05 -12.38
C SER A 185 -8.60 9.40 -11.20
N GLY A 186 -9.70 8.68 -11.43
CA GLY A 186 -10.39 7.91 -10.39
C GLY A 186 -9.49 6.87 -9.72
N HIS A 187 -8.79 6.05 -10.52
CA HIS A 187 -7.85 5.05 -10.01
C HIS A 187 -6.70 5.67 -9.19
N CYS A 188 -6.12 6.78 -9.64
CA CYS A 188 -5.06 7.46 -8.92
C CYS A 188 -5.51 7.92 -7.52
N HIS A 189 -6.65 8.60 -7.44
CA HIS A 189 -7.13 9.19 -6.18
C HIS A 189 -7.73 8.17 -5.22
N TRP A 190 -8.50 7.21 -5.73
CA TRP A 190 -9.23 6.25 -4.90
C TRP A 190 -8.46 4.95 -4.63
N THR A 191 -7.39 4.69 -5.39
CA THR A 191 -6.56 3.49 -5.24
C THR A 191 -5.11 3.84 -4.92
N LEU A 192 -4.35 4.44 -5.84
CA LEU A 192 -2.90 4.61 -5.66
C LEU A 192 -2.55 5.49 -4.47
N LEU A 193 -3.18 6.65 -4.32
CA LEU A 193 -2.95 7.57 -3.19
C LEU A 193 -3.56 7.06 -1.88
N LYS A 194 -4.50 6.11 -1.94
CA LYS A 194 -5.15 5.53 -0.76
C LYS A 194 -4.50 4.24 -0.30
N ALA A 195 -3.86 3.50 -1.19
CA ALA A 195 -3.25 2.22 -0.89
C ALA A 195 -2.11 2.40 0.13
N PRO A 196 -1.98 1.49 1.10
CA PRO A 196 -0.79 1.45 1.94
C PRO A 196 0.46 1.43 1.06
N ILE A 197 1.45 2.30 1.33
CA ILE A 197 2.75 2.30 0.61
C ILE A 197 3.64 1.11 1.03
N THR A 198 3.18 0.29 1.98
CA THR A 198 3.86 -0.90 2.49
C THR A 198 4.40 -1.85 1.42
N PRO A 199 3.70 -2.14 0.30
CA PRO A 199 4.28 -2.96 -0.76
C PRO A 199 5.61 -2.42 -1.29
N PHE A 200 5.69 -1.11 -1.51
CA PHE A 200 6.91 -0.49 -2.00
C PHE A 200 8.03 -0.58 -0.96
N THR A 201 7.74 -0.26 0.31
CA THR A 201 8.75 -0.27 1.37
C THR A 201 9.22 -1.69 1.70
N VAL A 202 8.34 -2.67 1.76
CA VAL A 202 8.69 -4.09 1.98
C VAL A 202 9.64 -4.59 0.88
N THR A 203 9.31 -4.30 -0.39
CA THR A 203 10.18 -4.69 -1.51
C THR A 203 11.52 -3.94 -1.46
N PHE A 204 11.53 -2.65 -1.12
CA PHE A 204 12.76 -1.89 -0.91
C PHE A 204 13.64 -2.48 0.21
N CYS A 205 13.08 -2.76 1.39
CA CYS A 205 13.82 -3.38 2.50
C CYS A 205 14.40 -4.73 2.11
N HIS A 206 13.65 -5.55 1.37
CA HIS A 206 14.15 -6.83 0.87
C HIS A 206 15.36 -6.64 -0.06
N ILE A 207 15.33 -5.63 -0.95
CA ILE A 207 16.45 -5.31 -1.84
C ILE A 207 17.70 -4.92 -1.05
N ILE A 208 17.55 -4.06 -0.03
CA ILE A 208 18.67 -3.63 0.82
C ILE A 208 19.24 -4.80 1.62
N ALA A 209 18.38 -5.71 2.11
CA ALA A 209 18.82 -6.90 2.85
C ALA A 209 19.52 -7.95 1.96
N HIS A 210 19.17 -8.02 0.67
CA HIS A 210 19.66 -9.05 -0.26
C HIS A 210 20.21 -8.45 -1.58
N PRO A 211 21.23 -7.57 -1.52
CA PRO A 211 21.66 -6.76 -2.66
C PRO A 211 22.24 -7.57 -3.82
N PHE A 212 22.62 -8.83 -3.59
CA PHE A 212 23.20 -9.72 -4.62
C PHE A 212 22.18 -10.66 -5.30
N THR A 213 20.93 -10.70 -4.83
CA THR A 213 19.91 -11.65 -5.32
C THR A 213 18.55 -11.00 -5.58
N ALA A 214 18.40 -9.69 -5.35
CA ALA A 214 17.13 -8.97 -5.46
C ALA A 214 16.92 -8.22 -6.79
N ASP A 215 17.57 -8.63 -7.89
CA ASP A 215 17.47 -7.96 -9.20
C ASP A 215 16.03 -7.87 -9.73
N THR A 216 15.25 -8.92 -9.49
CA THR A 216 13.83 -8.98 -9.90
C THR A 216 12.96 -7.99 -9.13
N ASP A 217 13.28 -7.74 -7.87
CA ASP A 217 12.58 -6.75 -7.04
C ASP A 217 12.97 -5.33 -7.40
N LEU A 218 14.26 -5.09 -7.66
CA LEU A 218 14.72 -3.78 -8.14
C LEU A 218 14.05 -3.42 -9.47
N SER A 219 13.98 -4.39 -10.38
CA SER A 219 13.30 -4.20 -11.68
C SER A 219 11.82 -3.88 -11.49
N LEU A 220 11.14 -4.59 -10.58
CA LEU A 220 9.74 -4.31 -10.25
C LEU A 220 9.53 -2.90 -9.67
N LEU A 221 10.40 -2.44 -8.76
CA LEU A 221 10.33 -1.07 -8.25
C LEU A 221 10.55 -0.04 -9.37
N ALA A 222 11.49 -0.28 -10.27
CA ALA A 222 11.74 0.60 -11.41
C ALA A 222 10.54 0.69 -12.37
N GLU A 223 9.90 -0.45 -12.67
CA GLU A 223 8.69 -0.48 -13.50
C GLU A 223 7.51 0.25 -12.85
N PHE A 224 7.35 0.08 -11.53
CA PHE A 224 6.33 0.81 -10.78
C PHE A 224 6.60 2.33 -10.75
N VAL A 225 7.86 2.74 -10.56
CA VAL A 225 8.26 4.16 -10.64
C VAL A 225 8.02 4.73 -12.03
N ALA A 226 8.30 3.98 -13.10
CA ALA A 226 8.00 4.39 -14.47
C ALA A 226 6.48 4.57 -14.68
N THR A 227 5.67 3.68 -14.11
CA THR A 227 4.20 3.81 -14.12
C THR A 227 3.75 5.08 -13.41
N LEU A 228 4.26 5.35 -12.20
CA LEU A 228 3.96 6.59 -11.46
C LEU A 228 4.40 7.85 -12.20
N LYS A 229 5.51 7.79 -12.96
CA LYS A 229 6.00 8.91 -13.77
C LYS A 229 4.98 9.34 -14.83
N ASP A 230 4.28 8.40 -15.44
CA ASP A 230 3.24 8.71 -16.43
C ASP A 230 1.96 9.22 -15.76
N LEU A 231 1.62 8.66 -14.60
CA LEU A 231 0.43 8.99 -13.82
C LEU A 231 0.55 10.31 -13.02
N ARG A 232 1.75 10.86 -12.85
CA ARG A 232 1.98 12.10 -12.08
C ARG A 232 1.19 13.31 -12.57
N ARG A 233 0.73 13.30 -13.84
CA ARG A 233 -0.05 14.39 -14.43
C ARG A 233 -1.45 14.54 -13.84
N PHE A 234 -1.94 13.56 -13.08
CA PHE A 234 -3.31 13.55 -12.57
C PHE A 234 -3.51 14.37 -11.29
N SER A 235 -2.47 14.59 -10.48
CA SER A 235 -2.51 15.47 -9.30
C SER A 235 -1.13 15.68 -8.68
N ASP A 236 -0.98 16.72 -7.87
CA ASP A 236 0.24 16.97 -7.10
C ASP A 236 0.56 15.85 -6.10
N GLY A 237 -0.46 15.20 -5.53
CA GLY A 237 -0.31 13.97 -4.76
C GLY A 237 0.42 12.88 -5.54
N MET A 238 0.06 12.66 -6.81
CA MET A 238 0.75 11.69 -7.68
C MET A 238 2.19 12.13 -8.01
N VAL A 239 2.45 13.43 -8.17
CA VAL A 239 3.83 13.95 -8.33
C VAL A 239 4.69 13.63 -7.11
N LYS A 240 4.16 13.86 -5.91
CA LYS A 240 4.84 13.60 -4.64
C LYS A 240 5.10 12.10 -4.45
N LEU A 241 4.11 11.25 -4.71
CA LEU A 241 4.25 9.78 -4.67
C LEU A 241 5.33 9.29 -5.66
N TYR A 242 5.30 9.78 -6.90
CA TYR A 242 6.33 9.48 -7.90
C TYR A 242 7.73 9.87 -7.40
N ARG A 243 7.91 11.11 -6.92
CA ARG A 243 9.22 11.59 -6.43
C ARG A 243 9.74 10.76 -5.28
N LEU A 244 8.88 10.40 -4.34
CA LEU A 244 9.24 9.55 -3.21
C LEU A 244 9.76 8.19 -3.70
N CYS A 245 8.96 7.47 -4.47
CA CYS A 245 9.35 6.15 -4.98
C CYS A 245 10.59 6.21 -5.89
N ASP A 246 10.74 7.26 -6.70
CA ASP A 246 11.91 7.49 -7.57
C ASP A 246 13.20 7.68 -6.76
N VAL A 247 13.16 8.45 -5.67
CA VAL A 247 14.31 8.63 -4.77
C VAL A 247 14.71 7.30 -4.13
N PHE A 248 13.75 6.55 -3.56
CA PHE A 248 14.05 5.25 -2.96
C PHE A 248 14.60 4.24 -3.98
N CYS A 249 14.05 4.21 -5.19
CA CYS A 249 14.55 3.33 -6.25
C CYS A 249 15.99 3.68 -6.63
N LYS A 250 16.33 4.97 -6.76
CA LYS A 250 17.72 5.42 -7.00
C LYS A 250 18.66 5.04 -5.86
N VAL A 251 18.22 5.20 -4.60
CA VAL A 251 19.00 4.79 -3.43
C VAL A 251 19.29 3.29 -3.47
N ALA A 252 18.28 2.46 -3.76
CA ALA A 252 18.46 1.01 -3.90
C ALA A 252 19.45 0.65 -5.02
N THR A 253 19.35 1.32 -6.19
CA THR A 253 20.29 1.11 -7.30
C THR A 253 21.72 1.44 -6.91
N LEU A 254 21.94 2.61 -6.31
CA LEU A 254 23.28 3.03 -5.87
C LEU A 254 23.84 2.10 -4.79
N TYR A 255 22.98 1.66 -3.87
CA TYR A 255 23.35 0.72 -2.81
C TYR A 255 23.86 -0.61 -3.38
N ILE A 256 23.12 -1.22 -4.31
CA ILE A 256 23.53 -2.46 -4.97
C ILE A 256 24.85 -2.26 -5.72
N GLN A 257 24.97 -1.18 -6.51
CA GLN A 257 26.21 -0.88 -7.23
C GLN A 257 27.41 -0.78 -6.28
N ALA A 258 27.24 -0.11 -5.15
CA ALA A 258 28.28 0.01 -4.14
C ALA A 258 28.65 -1.36 -3.54
N LYS A 259 27.67 -2.18 -3.16
CA LYS A 259 27.90 -3.53 -2.61
C LYS A 259 28.56 -4.50 -3.61
N VAL A 260 28.18 -4.43 -4.88
CA VAL A 260 28.81 -5.22 -5.95
C VAL A 260 30.26 -4.79 -6.16
N ASN A 261 30.54 -3.49 -6.17
CA ASN A 261 31.90 -2.97 -6.29
C ASN A 261 32.79 -3.37 -5.10
N GLU A 262 32.27 -3.32 -3.87
CA GLU A 262 32.98 -3.80 -2.67
C GLU A 262 33.30 -5.30 -2.74
N ALA A 263 32.34 -6.12 -3.18
CA ALA A 263 32.55 -7.56 -3.35
C ALA A 263 33.59 -7.86 -4.44
N GLY A 264 33.57 -7.11 -5.55
CA GLY A 264 34.57 -7.21 -6.62
C GLY A 264 35.98 -6.81 -6.16
N GLN A 265 36.10 -5.72 -5.40
CA GLN A 265 37.38 -5.28 -4.83
C GLN A 265 37.92 -6.26 -3.79
N ARG A 266 37.06 -6.86 -2.94
CA ARG A 266 37.48 -7.94 -2.02
C ARG A 266 37.93 -9.21 -2.76
N GLY A 267 37.31 -9.52 -3.90
CA GLY A 267 37.73 -10.62 -4.78
C GLY A 267 39.09 -10.38 -5.44
N GLU A 268 39.41 -9.13 -5.82
CA GLU A 268 40.72 -8.77 -6.39
C GLU A 268 41.84 -8.62 -5.32
N LEU A 269 41.51 -8.14 -4.12
CA LEU A 269 42.45 -7.99 -3.00
C LEU A 269 42.92 -9.33 -2.41
N GLN A 270 42.20 -10.43 -2.66
CA GLN A 270 42.64 -11.78 -2.28
C GLN A 270 43.86 -12.27 -3.09
N TYR A 271 44.28 -11.55 -4.14
CA TYR A 271 45.46 -11.87 -4.96
C TYR A 271 46.60 -10.84 -4.84
N ARG A 272 46.47 -9.80 -3.99
CA ARG A 272 47.52 -8.77 -3.84
C ARG A 272 47.65 -8.31 -2.39
N ASP A 273 48.60 -8.89 -1.67
CA ASP A 273 49.15 -8.40 -0.40
C ASP A 273 49.82 -7.02 -0.59
N THR A 274 49.04 -5.96 -0.77
CA THR A 274 49.54 -4.59 -0.62
C THR A 274 48.40 -3.67 -0.17
N PRO A 275 48.56 -2.91 0.94
CA PRO A 275 47.55 -1.98 1.39
C PRO A 275 47.52 -0.77 0.46
N LEU A 276 46.43 -0.59 -0.29
CA LEU A 276 46.19 0.63 -1.08
C LEU A 276 45.37 1.64 -0.27
N PRO A 277 45.59 2.96 -0.48
CA PRO A 277 45.00 4.01 0.35
C PRO A 277 43.53 4.25 0.02
N ASN A 278 42.72 4.52 1.04
CA ASN A 278 41.33 4.99 0.95
C ASN A 278 41.17 6.06 -0.15
N TRP A 279 40.43 5.73 -1.20
CA TRP A 279 40.13 6.67 -2.29
C TRP A 279 39.09 7.68 -1.80
N ILE A 280 39.50 8.95 -1.68
CA ILE A 280 38.70 10.06 -1.17
C ILE A 280 37.66 10.44 -2.22
N GLY A 281 36.36 10.25 -1.93
CA GLY A 281 35.27 10.82 -2.72
C GLY A 281 34.00 9.98 -2.87
N GLN A 282 34.00 8.69 -2.50
CA GLN A 282 32.76 7.91 -2.37
C GLN A 282 32.32 7.94 -0.91
N PRO A 283 31.03 8.23 -0.58
CA PRO A 283 30.54 7.98 0.76
C PRO A 283 30.83 6.51 1.06
N ALA A 284 31.49 6.22 2.19
CA ALA A 284 31.81 4.84 2.52
C ALA A 284 30.47 4.08 2.59
N VAL A 285 30.37 2.87 2.05
CA VAL A 285 29.11 2.11 2.13
C VAL A 285 28.72 1.87 3.58
N ASN A 286 29.70 1.86 4.50
CA ASN A 286 29.49 1.90 5.94
C ASN A 286 28.69 3.13 6.41
N ASP A 287 28.87 4.29 5.77
CA ASP A 287 28.06 5.48 6.05
C ASP A 287 26.62 5.26 5.57
N ILE A 288 26.42 4.67 4.39
CA ILE A 288 25.09 4.35 3.86
C ILE A 288 24.39 3.27 4.71
N ASP A 289 25.09 2.20 5.08
CA ASP A 289 24.60 1.17 6.01
C ASP A 289 24.28 1.76 7.38
N GLY A 290 25.12 2.68 7.88
CA GLY A 290 24.89 3.42 9.12
C GLY A 290 23.65 4.32 9.05
N TYR A 291 23.46 5.06 7.95
CA TYR A 291 22.25 5.84 7.72
C TYR A 291 21.03 4.91 7.61
N LEU A 292 21.07 3.92 6.72
CA LEU A 292 19.96 2.97 6.50
C LEU A 292 19.60 2.19 7.77
N SER A 293 20.57 1.82 8.61
CA SER A 293 20.29 1.21 9.91
C SER A 293 19.70 2.20 10.92
N THR A 294 20.17 3.45 10.94
CA THR A 294 19.60 4.52 11.78
C THR A 294 18.14 4.80 11.42
N ILE A 295 17.78 4.72 10.13
CA ILE A 295 16.40 4.86 9.67
C ILE A 295 15.63 3.51 9.60
N GLY A 296 16.20 2.40 10.09
CA GLY A 296 15.51 1.10 10.24
C GLY A 296 15.37 0.26 8.96
N PHE A 297 16.09 0.60 7.88
CA PHE A 297 16.05 -0.08 6.58
C PHE A 297 17.17 -1.11 6.36
N ALA A 298 18.19 -1.15 7.22
CA ALA A 298 19.30 -2.11 7.13
C ALA A 298 19.68 -2.68 8.51
N PRO A 299 20.19 -3.93 8.58
CA PRO A 299 20.71 -4.49 9.82
C PRO A 299 21.93 -3.69 10.35
N PRO A 300 22.23 -3.71 11.67
CA PRO A 300 23.33 -2.95 12.23
C PRO A 300 24.69 -3.32 11.60
N PRO A 301 25.58 -2.35 11.36
CA PRO A 301 26.90 -2.61 10.81
C PRO A 301 27.71 -3.54 11.74
N GLY A 302 28.04 -4.75 11.26
CA GLY A 302 28.84 -5.74 12.00
C GLY A 302 28.30 -7.18 12.02
N SER A 303 27.07 -7.41 11.55
CA SER A 303 26.42 -8.75 11.59
C SER A 303 26.91 -9.74 10.50
N LEU A 304 27.77 -9.31 9.58
CA LEU A 304 28.18 -10.11 8.40
C LEU A 304 29.22 -11.23 8.68
N ASN A 305 29.54 -11.52 9.94
CA ASN A 305 30.64 -12.45 10.30
C ASN A 305 30.18 -13.71 11.06
N GLY A 306 29.02 -14.27 10.71
CA GLY A 306 28.58 -15.58 11.21
C GLY A 306 28.08 -16.47 10.07
N GLY A 307 28.76 -17.60 9.84
CA GLY A 307 28.31 -18.65 8.91
C GLY A 307 26.93 -19.22 9.27
N PRO A 308 26.41 -20.17 8.47
CA PRO A 308 25.02 -20.64 8.55
C PRO A 308 24.79 -21.34 9.90
N GLY A 309 24.23 -20.62 10.87
CA GLY A 309 24.06 -21.14 12.23
C GLY A 309 23.73 -20.13 13.33
N ILE A 310 23.69 -18.83 13.07
CA ILE A 310 23.37 -17.80 14.12
C ILE A 310 22.03 -17.09 13.83
N PHE A 311 21.04 -17.82 13.31
CA PHE A 311 19.62 -17.43 13.43
C PHE A 311 18.92 -18.32 14.46
N GLY A 312 19.62 -18.58 15.57
CA GLY A 312 19.06 -19.20 16.75
C GLY A 312 18.53 -18.13 17.70
N SER A 313 17.20 -18.12 17.87
CA SER A 313 16.42 -17.43 18.90
C SER A 313 16.23 -15.91 18.80
N ASN A 314 14.96 -15.52 18.61
CA ASN A 314 14.33 -14.34 19.20
C ASN A 314 15.05 -12.98 19.10
N GLU A 315 15.45 -12.56 17.91
CA GLU A 315 15.52 -11.11 17.67
C GLU A 315 14.10 -10.63 17.36
N ASP A 316 13.42 -10.17 18.42
CA ASP A 316 12.10 -9.55 18.37
C ASP A 316 12.14 -8.40 17.35
N PHE A 317 11.41 -8.55 16.26
CA PHE A 317 11.07 -7.46 15.37
C PHE A 317 10.36 -6.37 16.18
N ASP A 318 11.06 -5.27 16.45
CA ASP A 318 10.48 -4.16 17.17
C ASP A 318 9.55 -3.37 16.24
N ALA A 319 8.25 -3.57 16.42
CA ALA A 319 7.25 -2.86 15.66
C ALA A 319 7.09 -1.38 16.10
N SER A 320 7.83 -0.92 17.11
CA SER A 320 7.95 0.51 17.45
C SER A 320 8.52 1.32 16.28
N PHE A 321 9.45 0.75 15.50
CA PHE A 321 10.01 1.39 14.31
C PHE A 321 8.97 1.67 13.22
N LEU A 322 7.93 0.84 13.13
CA LEU A 322 6.82 1.09 12.22
C LEU A 322 5.84 2.09 12.79
N ASN A 323 5.71 2.21 14.11
CA ASN A 323 4.95 3.30 14.73
C ASN A 323 5.67 4.63 14.53
N ASP A 324 7.00 4.68 14.70
CA ASP A 324 7.82 5.87 14.39
C ASP A 324 7.80 6.20 12.89
N TRP A 325 7.74 5.19 12.02
CA TRP A 325 7.57 5.40 10.59
C TRP A 325 6.12 5.78 10.22
N TYR A 326 5.07 5.26 10.86
CA TYR A 326 3.67 5.65 10.62
C TYR A 326 3.40 7.06 11.18
N GLU A 327 3.93 7.38 12.36
CA GLU A 327 3.91 8.72 12.97
C GLU A 327 4.78 9.70 12.17
N GLY A 328 5.95 9.28 11.70
CA GLY A 328 6.80 10.04 10.77
C GLY A 328 6.15 10.23 9.40
N ASN A 329 5.42 9.23 8.89
CA ASN A 329 4.67 9.30 7.65
C ASN A 329 3.34 10.05 7.77
N ASN A 330 2.81 10.34 8.96
CA ASN A 330 1.72 11.32 9.07
C ASN A 330 2.18 12.68 8.52
N SER A 331 3.47 13.04 8.65
CA SER A 331 4.01 14.23 8.00
C SER A 331 4.17 14.05 6.48
N LEU A 332 4.58 12.87 6.02
CA LEU A 332 4.77 12.54 4.60
C LEU A 332 3.44 12.40 3.82
N MET A 333 2.41 11.85 4.47
CA MET A 333 1.02 11.77 4.00
C MET A 333 0.32 13.13 4.15
N GLY A 334 0.62 13.89 5.20
CA GLY A 334 0.22 15.29 5.32
C GLY A 334 0.67 16.17 4.15
N PHE A 335 1.83 15.85 3.53
CA PHE A 335 2.23 16.48 2.27
C PHE A 335 1.39 16.05 1.06
N LEU A 336 0.85 14.82 1.03
CA LEU A 336 -0.10 14.35 0.01
C LEU A 336 -1.53 14.88 0.22
N GLU A 337 -1.86 15.31 1.44
CA GLU A 337 -3.20 15.70 1.89
C GLU A 337 -3.60 17.15 1.58
N GLN A 338 -2.64 18.03 1.25
CA GLN A 338 -2.94 19.44 0.91
C GLN A 338 -3.88 19.59 -0.32
N ASP A 339 -4.10 18.52 -1.09
CA ASP A 339 -4.69 18.59 -2.43
C ASP A 339 -6.05 17.89 -2.57
N LEU A 340 -6.69 17.45 -1.47
CA LEU A 340 -8.09 16.99 -1.48
C LEU A 340 -9.09 18.16 -1.56
N THR A 341 -8.73 19.24 -2.26
CA THR A 341 -9.68 20.27 -2.66
C THR A 341 -10.58 19.69 -3.75
N PHE A 342 -11.85 19.47 -3.40
CA PHE A 342 -12.89 19.17 -4.38
C PHE A 342 -12.83 20.21 -5.51
N PRO A 343 -12.87 19.82 -6.80
CA PRO A 343 -13.00 20.79 -7.87
C PRO A 343 -14.27 21.61 -7.62
N GLY A 344 -14.08 22.91 -7.39
CA GLY A 344 -15.15 23.87 -7.27
C GLY A 344 -15.96 23.90 -8.57
N GLU A 345 -17.28 23.91 -8.39
CA GLU A 345 -18.31 24.26 -9.37
C GLU A 345 -18.19 23.57 -10.74
N PHE A 346 -18.87 22.42 -10.86
CA PHE A 346 -19.38 22.01 -12.17
C PHE A 346 -20.39 23.07 -12.64
N ASP A 347 -19.95 23.95 -13.53
CA ASP A 347 -20.81 24.84 -14.30
C ASP A 347 -21.77 23.97 -15.11
N TYR A 348 -23.01 23.83 -14.61
CA TYR A 348 -24.10 23.21 -15.35
C TYR A 348 -24.50 24.15 -16.49
N GLY A 349 -23.74 24.08 -17.59
CA GLY A 349 -24.09 24.71 -18.84
C GLY A 349 -25.47 24.24 -19.29
N TYR A 350 -26.45 25.14 -19.20
CA TYR A 350 -27.79 24.98 -19.76
C TYR A 350 -27.72 24.54 -21.22
N MET A 351 -28.18 23.33 -21.52
CA MET A 351 -28.51 22.91 -22.88
C MET A 351 -29.97 23.32 -23.17
N PRO A 352 -30.25 24.02 -24.28
CA PRO A 352 -31.62 24.34 -24.65
C PRO A 352 -32.30 23.11 -25.24
N VAL A 353 -33.53 22.85 -24.78
CA VAL A 353 -34.40 21.77 -25.28
C VAL A 353 -35.17 22.28 -26.52
N PRO A 354 -35.48 21.44 -27.53
CA PRO A 354 -36.20 21.85 -28.74
C PRO A 354 -37.58 22.46 -28.52
#